data_AF-A0A2R4JXU2-F1
#
_entry.id   AF-A0A2R4JXU2-F1
#
_cell.length_a   1.000
_cell.length_b   1.000
_cell.length_c   1.000
_cell.angle_alpha   90.00
_cell.angle_beta   90.00
_cell.angle_gamma   90.00
#
_symmetry.space_group_name_H-M   'P 1'
#
loop_
_entity.id
_entity.type
_entity.pdbx_description
1 polymer ?
#
loop_
_entity_poly.entity_id
_entity_poly.type
_entity_poly.pdbx_seq_one_letter_code
_entity_poly.pdbx_strand_id
1 'polypeptide(L)'
;MTAIEERAAGVSGQSIHDSGRLSVDGATRATLPHLPYADAVDRALAAMEFLPDTIETGMRKEPGPSGQRELFLRLEWLPGHDDLVPDAICASGLVVQWSHLAGWSARADDDLVALAIADLANPALVADAAMHAALHGLRCACEKPDADGRWEQAVYLDIALVAYDERVDGVAE
;
A
#
# COMPACT_ATOMS: atom_id res chain seq x y z
N MET A 1 -10.52 0.43 40.64
CA MET A 1 -11.74 -0.25 40.15
C MET A 1 -12.67 0.85 39.70
N THR A 2 -13.04 1.11 38.46
CA THR A 2 -13.01 0.49 37.12
C THR A 2 -13.21 1.70 36.16
N ALA A 3 -12.36 1.99 35.17
CA ALA A 3 -12.30 1.45 33.79
C ALA A 3 -13.50 1.86 32.89
N ILE A 4 -13.14 2.29 31.65
CA ILE A 4 -13.95 2.51 30.43
C ILE A 4 -14.83 3.79 30.50
N GLU A 5 -14.93 4.75 29.57
CA GLU A 5 -14.81 4.90 28.11
C GLU A 5 -14.24 6.32 27.87
N GLU A 6 -13.55 6.71 26.80
CA GLU A 6 -14.12 6.98 25.49
C GLU A 6 -12.96 7.41 24.56
N ARG A 7 -12.69 6.60 23.52
CA ARG A 7 -11.88 7.00 22.36
C ARG A 7 -12.82 7.70 21.39
N ALA A 8 -12.56 8.97 21.06
CA ALA A 8 -12.71 9.54 19.71
C ALA A 8 -12.52 11.07 19.75
N ALA A 9 -11.42 11.55 19.18
CA ALA A 9 -11.40 12.85 18.51
C ALA A 9 -10.32 12.78 17.43
N GLY A 10 -10.68 12.16 16.30
CA GLY A 10 -9.89 12.25 15.07
C GLY A 10 -9.81 13.71 14.66
N VAL A 11 -8.62 14.30 14.76
CA VAL A 11 -8.31 15.59 14.16
C VAL A 11 -8.25 15.38 12.66
N SER A 12 -9.32 15.79 11.98
CA SER A 12 -9.36 15.89 10.52
C SER A 12 -8.38 16.99 10.08
N GLY A 13 -7.16 16.57 9.77
CA GLY A 13 -6.13 17.41 9.17
C GLY A 13 -6.48 17.68 7.70
N GLN A 14 -6.83 18.92 7.41
CA GLN A 14 -7.10 19.42 6.07
C GLN A 14 -5.76 19.59 5.33
N SER A 15 -5.39 18.63 4.48
CA SER A 15 -4.25 18.80 3.57
C SER A 15 -4.68 19.69 2.40
N ILE A 16 -4.09 20.88 2.31
CA ILE A 16 -4.20 21.79 1.17
C ILE A 16 -2.89 21.67 0.40
N HIS A 17 -2.87 20.83 -0.63
CA HIS A 17 -2.01 21.06 -1.78
C HIS A 17 -2.74 20.65 -3.06
N ASP A 18 -3.08 21.67 -3.83
CA ASP A 18 -3.52 21.70 -5.23
C ASP A 18 -4.70 20.83 -5.71
N SER A 19 -5.88 21.47 -5.67
CA SER A 19 -6.73 21.70 -6.86
C SER A 19 -7.32 20.51 -7.61
N GLY A 20 -8.07 19.68 -6.89
CA GLY A 20 -9.13 18.85 -7.47
C GLY A 20 -10.23 18.60 -6.46
N ARG A 21 -11.13 19.58 -6.24
CA ARG A 21 -12.32 19.38 -5.39
C ARG A 21 -13.19 18.29 -6.02
N LEU A 22 -13.03 17.05 -5.54
CA LEU A 22 -14.01 16.00 -5.80
C LEU A 22 -15.34 16.44 -5.18
N SER A 23 -16.36 16.58 -6.02
CA SER A 23 -17.74 16.84 -5.59
C SER A 23 -18.15 15.81 -4.53
N VAL A 24 -18.88 16.24 -3.51
CA VAL A 24 -19.38 15.40 -2.40
C VAL A 24 -20.27 14.27 -2.93
N ASP A 25 -20.91 14.43 -4.09
CA ASP A 25 -21.67 13.38 -4.80
C ASP A 25 -20.78 12.32 -5.48
N GLY A 26 -19.49 12.59 -5.67
CA GLY A 26 -18.49 11.61 -6.16
C GLY A 26 -17.86 10.79 -5.04
N ALA A 27 -17.81 11.33 -3.82
CA ALA A 27 -17.23 10.67 -2.65
C ALA A 27 -18.02 9.44 -2.18
N THR A 28 -19.30 9.34 -2.55
CA THR A 28 -20.16 8.18 -2.25
C THR A 28 -20.18 7.13 -3.37
N ARG A 29 -19.57 7.38 -4.55
CA ARG A 29 -19.79 6.56 -5.76
C ARG A 29 -18.63 5.69 -6.23
N ALA A 30 -17.44 5.80 -5.65
CA ALA A 30 -16.35 4.87 -5.98
C ALA A 30 -15.52 4.56 -4.74
N THR A 31 -15.95 3.57 -3.95
CA THR A 31 -15.03 2.84 -3.10
C THR A 31 -13.95 2.25 -3.99
N LEU A 32 -12.69 2.63 -3.80
CA LEU A 32 -11.58 2.05 -4.56
C LEU A 32 -11.53 0.54 -4.25
N PRO A 33 -11.46 -0.33 -5.27
CA PRO A 33 -11.70 -1.76 -5.08
C PRO A 33 -10.63 -2.43 -4.22
N HIS A 34 -9.43 -1.86 -4.13
CA HIS A 34 -8.31 -2.40 -3.36
C HIS A 34 -8.30 -1.98 -1.87
N LEU A 35 -9.24 -1.14 -1.41
CA LEU A 35 -9.28 -0.73 0.01
C LEU A 35 -9.37 -1.93 0.98
N PRO A 36 -10.21 -2.95 0.74
CA PRO A 36 -10.26 -4.11 1.63
C PRO A 36 -8.93 -4.88 1.69
N TYR A 37 -8.15 -4.85 0.62
CA TYR A 37 -6.82 -5.45 0.59
C TYR A 37 -5.82 -4.60 1.39
N ALA A 38 -5.86 -3.28 1.23
CA ALA A 38 -5.06 -2.35 2.04
C ALA A 38 -5.34 -2.51 3.55
N ASP A 39 -6.61 -2.59 3.95
CA ASP A 39 -7.01 -2.85 5.34
C ASP A 39 -6.52 -4.22 5.87
N ALA A 40 -6.35 -5.20 4.97
CA ALA A 40 -5.82 -6.51 5.34
C ALA A 40 -4.29 -6.45 5.53
N VAL A 41 -3.58 -5.69 4.69
CA VAL A 41 -2.13 -5.42 4.82
C VAL A 41 -1.83 -4.63 6.10
N ASP A 42 -2.58 -3.56 6.37
CA ASP A 42 -2.44 -2.77 7.61
C ASP A 42 -2.60 -3.65 8.87
N ARG A 43 -3.62 -4.52 8.89
CA ARG A 43 -3.82 -5.47 10.00
C ARG A 43 -2.69 -6.49 10.14
N ALA A 44 -2.09 -6.94 9.04
CA ALA A 44 -0.98 -7.87 9.08
C ALA A 44 0.30 -7.21 9.63
N LEU A 45 0.57 -5.97 9.21
CA LEU A 45 1.66 -5.14 9.75
C LEU A 45 1.49 -4.89 11.26
N ALA A 46 0.27 -4.52 11.67
CA ALA A 46 -0.06 -4.32 13.08
C ALA A 46 0.12 -5.59 13.92
N ALA A 47 -0.21 -6.77 13.38
CA ALA A 47 -0.02 -8.05 14.06
C ALA A 47 1.46 -8.40 14.28
N MET A 48 2.37 -7.82 13.47
CA MET A 48 3.82 -7.97 13.59
C MET A 48 4.47 -6.83 14.40
N GLU A 49 3.67 -5.90 14.93
CA GLU A 49 4.15 -4.68 15.59
C GLU A 49 5.09 -3.84 14.71
N PHE A 50 4.98 -3.96 13.39
CA PHE A 50 5.81 -3.28 12.40
C PHE A 50 4.95 -2.30 11.59
N LEU A 51 4.79 -1.09 12.12
CA LEU A 51 3.81 -0.12 11.62
C LEU A 51 4.49 0.98 10.78
N PRO A 52 3.99 1.28 9.58
CA PRO A 52 4.47 2.43 8.81
C PRO A 52 3.99 3.73 9.45
N ASP A 53 4.77 4.81 9.27
CA ASP A 53 4.37 6.17 9.63
C ASP A 53 3.16 6.64 8.81
N THR A 54 3.12 6.25 7.53
CA THR A 54 2.02 6.61 6.64
C THR A 54 1.55 5.43 5.79
N ILE A 55 0.24 5.40 5.57
CA ILE A 55 -0.41 4.50 4.62
C ILE A 55 -1.22 5.38 3.66
N GLU A 56 -0.89 5.31 2.38
CA GLU A 56 -1.59 6.02 1.31
C GLU A 56 -2.20 5.00 0.35
N THR A 57 -3.51 5.13 0.13
CA THR A 57 -4.25 4.33 -0.86
C THR A 57 -4.96 5.25 -1.81
N GLY A 58 -4.89 4.98 -3.10
CA GLY A 58 -5.44 5.92 -4.06
C GLY A 58 -5.49 5.43 -5.49
N MET A 59 -5.82 6.39 -6.34
CA MET A 59 -5.76 6.27 -7.78
C MET A 59 -4.91 7.42 -8.29
N ARG A 60 -3.93 7.12 -9.13
CA ARG A 60 -3.16 8.13 -9.86
C ARG A 60 -3.32 7.92 -11.35
N LYS A 61 -3.15 8.99 -12.13
CA LYS A 61 -3.11 8.91 -13.59
C LYS A 61 -1.65 8.83 -14.00
N GLU A 62 -1.27 7.79 -14.74
CA GLU A 62 0.10 7.71 -15.25
C GLU A 62 0.33 8.85 -16.26
N PRO A 63 1.43 9.62 -16.15
CA PRO A 63 1.81 10.61 -17.13
C PRO A 63 2.33 9.91 -18.39
N GLY A 64 1.42 9.40 -19.20
CA GLY A 64 1.71 8.68 -20.44
C GLY A 64 0.60 8.83 -21.47
N PRO A 65 0.85 8.47 -22.74
CA PRO A 65 -0.14 8.59 -23.82
C PRO A 65 -1.39 7.73 -23.59
N SER A 66 -1.29 6.65 -22.81
CA SER A 66 -2.43 5.82 -22.39
C SER A 66 -3.33 6.54 -21.38
N GLY A 67 -2.78 7.45 -20.57
CA GLY A 67 -3.50 8.07 -19.46
C GLY A 67 -4.13 7.05 -18.50
N GLN A 68 -3.54 5.85 -18.42
CA GLN A 68 -4.09 4.74 -17.66
C GLN A 68 -4.18 5.13 -16.17
N ARG A 69 -5.28 4.72 -15.54
CA ARG A 69 -5.52 5.00 -14.13
C ARG A 69 -4.97 3.86 -13.31
N GLU A 70 -4.01 4.17 -12.46
CA GLU A 70 -3.32 3.23 -11.59
C GLU A 70 -3.90 3.28 -10.18
N LEU A 71 -4.47 2.16 -9.72
CA LEU A 71 -4.73 1.92 -8.31
C LEU A 71 -3.44 1.56 -7.59
N PHE A 72 -3.20 2.18 -6.43
CA PHE A 72 -1.98 1.99 -5.67
C PHE A 72 -2.22 1.95 -4.15
N LEU A 73 -1.32 1.26 -3.45
CA LEU A 73 -1.14 1.29 -2.00
C LEU A 73 0.33 1.60 -1.72
N ARG A 74 0.60 2.47 -0.76
CA ARG A 74 1.96 2.89 -0.36
C ARG A 74 2.04 2.89 1.15
N LEU A 75 3.09 2.25 1.66
CA LEU A 75 3.44 2.12 3.07
C LEU A 75 4.79 2.80 3.24
N GLU A 76 4.91 3.74 4.17
CA GLU A 76 6.16 4.47 4.39
C GLU A 76 6.62 4.41 5.83
N TRP A 77 7.90 4.05 6.00
CA TRP A 77 8.68 4.28 7.20
C TRP A 77 9.66 5.42 6.90
N LEU A 78 9.51 6.54 7.60
CA LEU A 78 10.30 7.74 7.42
C LEU A 78 11.75 7.55 7.89
N PRO A 79 12.69 8.39 7.42
CA PRO A 79 14.05 8.38 7.94
C PRO A 79 14.10 8.50 9.46
N GLY A 80 14.90 7.65 10.10
CA GLY A 80 15.05 7.57 11.55
C GLY A 80 13.98 6.77 12.29
N HIS A 81 13.10 6.06 11.58
CA HIS A 81 12.10 5.20 12.20
C HIS A 81 12.76 4.03 12.96
N ASP A 82 12.28 3.75 14.17
CA ASP A 82 12.91 2.83 15.14
C ASP A 82 13.01 1.38 14.63
N ASP A 83 12.06 0.96 13.78
CA ASP A 83 12.06 -0.39 13.20
C ASP A 83 13.06 -0.58 12.03
N LEU A 84 13.75 0.48 11.60
CA LEU A 84 14.71 0.42 10.50
C LEU A 84 16.13 0.20 11.04
N VAL A 85 16.72 -0.97 10.77
CA VAL A 85 17.97 -1.39 11.42
C VAL A 85 19.23 -1.11 10.60
N PRO A 86 19.31 -1.41 9.29
CA PRO A 86 20.50 -1.04 8.52
C PRO A 86 20.62 0.48 8.48
N ASP A 87 21.78 1.02 8.89
CA ASP A 87 22.03 2.47 8.94
C ASP A 87 21.64 3.17 7.63
N ALA A 88 21.86 2.54 6.48
CA ALA A 88 21.50 3.09 5.17
C ALA A 88 19.98 3.20 4.95
N ILE A 89 19.20 2.19 5.37
CA ILE A 89 17.74 2.20 5.28
C ILE A 89 17.17 3.14 6.34
N CYS A 90 17.68 3.09 7.57
CA CYS A 90 17.31 4.02 8.64
C CYS A 90 17.52 5.48 8.20
N ALA A 91 18.64 5.79 7.54
CA ALA A 91 18.93 7.14 7.08
C ALA A 91 18.05 7.63 5.91
N SER A 92 17.53 6.74 5.07
CA SER A 92 16.77 7.08 3.86
C SER A 92 15.27 6.83 3.96
N GLY A 93 14.84 6.06 4.95
CA GLY A 93 13.49 5.52 5.05
C GLY A 93 13.27 4.31 4.15
N LEU A 94 12.08 3.72 4.26
CA LEU A 94 11.62 2.58 3.47
C LEU A 94 10.23 2.88 2.93
N VAL A 95 10.03 2.66 1.63
CA VAL A 95 8.72 2.69 1.00
C VAL A 95 8.42 1.32 0.42
N VAL A 96 7.34 0.69 0.87
CA VAL A 96 6.79 -0.51 0.24
C VAL A 96 5.50 -0.14 -0.45
N GLN A 97 5.38 -0.44 -1.72
CA GLN A 97 4.25 -0.01 -2.53
C GLN A 97 3.73 -1.13 -3.43
N TRP A 98 2.43 -1.12 -3.62
CA TRP A 98 1.71 -1.97 -4.55
C TRP A 98 1.07 -1.13 -5.64
N SER A 99 1.11 -1.67 -6.86
CA SER A 99 0.37 -1.20 -8.02
C SER A 99 -0.39 -2.37 -8.61
N HIS A 100 -1.65 -2.15 -8.98
CA HIS A 100 -2.37 -3.19 -9.72
C HIS A 100 -1.79 -3.47 -11.12
N LEU A 101 -0.91 -2.61 -11.64
CA LEU A 101 -0.24 -2.77 -12.94
C LEU A 101 1.16 -3.38 -12.82
N ALA A 102 1.88 -3.08 -11.73
CA ALA A 102 3.29 -3.45 -11.56
C ALA A 102 3.57 -4.39 -10.39
N GLY A 103 2.56 -4.73 -9.59
CA GLY A 103 2.70 -5.57 -8.40
C GLY A 103 3.38 -4.84 -7.24
N TRP A 104 4.08 -5.60 -6.39
CA TRP A 104 4.76 -5.10 -5.20
C TRP A 104 6.20 -4.67 -5.48
N SER A 105 6.61 -3.55 -4.90
CA SER A 105 7.98 -3.07 -4.94
C SER A 105 8.36 -2.41 -3.62
N ALA A 106 9.66 -2.38 -3.32
CA ALA A 106 10.24 -1.68 -2.19
C ALA A 106 11.31 -0.71 -2.67
N ARG A 107 11.41 0.45 -2.01
CA ARG A 107 12.34 1.52 -2.33
C ARG A 107 12.95 2.10 -1.06
N ALA A 108 14.23 2.37 -1.13
CA ALA A 108 14.99 3.08 -0.10
C ALA A 108 16.09 3.84 -0.85
N ASP A 109 16.18 5.15 -0.59
CA ASP A 109 17.02 6.05 -1.39
C ASP A 109 16.70 5.93 -2.91
N ASP A 110 17.73 5.82 -3.76
CA ASP A 110 17.61 5.60 -5.21
C ASP A 110 17.43 4.12 -5.60
N ASP A 111 17.53 3.19 -4.64
CA ASP A 111 17.36 1.76 -4.90
C ASP A 111 15.86 1.40 -4.94
N LEU A 112 15.41 0.82 -6.06
CA LEU A 112 14.05 0.29 -6.25
C LEU A 112 14.14 -1.19 -6.64
N VAL A 113 13.42 -2.04 -5.92
CA VAL A 113 13.40 -3.49 -6.15
C VAL A 113 11.96 -4.00 -6.24
N ALA A 114 11.67 -4.79 -7.27
CA ALA A 114 10.42 -5.54 -7.35
C ALA A 114 10.44 -6.68 -6.33
N LEU A 115 9.40 -6.79 -5.51
CA LEU A 115 9.30 -7.86 -4.52
C LEU A 115 8.82 -9.13 -5.22
N ALA A 116 9.51 -10.25 -5.00
CA ALA A 116 9.20 -11.54 -5.61
C ALA A 116 8.03 -12.26 -4.92
N ILE A 117 6.93 -11.53 -4.68
CA ILE A 117 5.66 -12.01 -4.11
C ILE A 117 4.53 -11.80 -5.13
N ALA A 118 3.44 -12.55 -4.99
CA ALA A 118 2.28 -12.36 -5.87
C ALA A 118 1.67 -10.96 -5.73
N ASP A 119 1.08 -10.43 -6.81
CA ASP A 119 0.48 -9.09 -6.81
C ASP A 119 -0.56 -8.92 -5.69
N LEU A 120 -1.39 -9.94 -5.48
CA LEU A 120 -2.34 -10.05 -4.37
C LEU A 120 -1.90 -11.14 -3.39
N ALA A 121 -0.66 -11.06 -2.93
CA ALA A 121 -0.10 -11.94 -1.91
C ALA A 121 -0.93 -11.90 -0.62
N ASN A 122 -0.86 -12.96 0.18
CA ASN A 122 -1.37 -12.96 1.54
C ASN A 122 -0.76 -11.77 2.29
N PRO A 123 -1.56 -10.92 2.96
CA PRO A 123 -1.09 -9.77 3.72
C PRO A 123 0.09 -10.05 4.67
N ALA A 124 0.14 -11.23 5.28
CA ALA A 124 1.25 -11.63 6.14
C ALA A 124 2.58 -11.73 5.39
N LEU A 125 2.57 -12.13 4.11
CA LEU A 125 3.78 -12.18 3.27
C LEU A 125 4.26 -10.78 2.87
N VAL A 126 3.34 -9.85 2.69
CA VAL A 126 3.68 -8.44 2.44
C VAL A 126 4.35 -7.85 3.68
N ALA A 127 3.78 -8.08 4.87
CA ALA A 127 4.33 -7.61 6.13
C ALA A 127 5.72 -8.23 6.41
N ASP A 128 5.88 -9.53 6.17
CA ASP A 128 7.17 -10.24 6.29
C ASP A 128 8.22 -9.69 5.30
N ALA A 129 7.84 -9.48 4.04
CA ALA A 129 8.74 -8.89 3.04
C ALA A 129 9.15 -7.45 3.40
N ALA A 130 8.22 -6.65 3.93
CA ALA A 130 8.50 -5.28 4.38
C ALA A 130 9.45 -5.28 5.59
N MET A 131 9.21 -6.16 6.56
CA MET A 131 10.09 -6.33 7.73
C MET A 131 11.48 -6.84 7.29
N HIS A 132 11.55 -7.80 6.38
CA HIS A 132 12.83 -8.27 5.84
C HIS A 132 13.61 -7.12 5.19
N ALA A 133 12.96 -6.31 4.36
CA ALA A 133 13.57 -5.12 3.76
C ALA A 133 14.05 -4.12 4.82
N ALA A 134 13.28 -3.92 5.90
CA ALA A 134 13.64 -3.03 7.00
C ALA A 134 14.81 -3.53 7.86
N LEU A 135 14.97 -4.84 8.01
CA LEU A 135 16.01 -5.44 8.86
C LEU A 135 17.30 -5.75 8.09
N HIS A 136 17.21 -6.07 6.81
CA HIS A 136 18.33 -6.57 6.00
C HIS A 136 18.67 -5.67 4.81
N GLY A 137 17.81 -4.72 4.47
CA GLY A 137 17.95 -3.87 3.29
C GLY A 137 17.50 -4.55 2.01
N LEU A 138 17.36 -3.75 0.94
CA LEU A 138 16.72 -4.18 -0.32
C LEU A 138 17.54 -5.16 -1.16
N ARG A 139 18.86 -5.21 -0.94
CA ARG A 139 19.79 -6.04 -1.73
C ARG A 139 19.99 -7.43 -1.11
N CYS A 140 19.52 -7.64 0.11
CA CYS A 140 19.50 -8.95 0.71
C CYS A 140 18.35 -9.75 0.10
N ALA A 141 18.65 -10.97 -0.34
CA ALA A 141 17.62 -11.87 -0.83
C ALA A 141 16.71 -12.23 0.34
N CYS A 142 15.44 -11.81 0.27
CA CYS A 142 14.42 -12.37 1.13
C CYS A 142 14.36 -13.88 0.87
N GLU A 143 14.55 -14.70 1.90
CA GLU A 143 14.23 -16.12 1.79
C GLU A 143 12.77 -16.19 1.35
N LYS A 144 12.52 -16.94 0.27
CA LYS A 144 11.17 -17.07 -0.25
C LYS A 144 10.32 -17.70 0.86
N PRO A 145 9.31 -17.01 1.39
CA PRO A 145 8.49 -17.61 2.43
C PRO A 145 7.87 -18.90 1.88
N ASP A 146 7.86 -19.97 2.69
CA ASP A 146 7.34 -21.30 2.32
C ASP A 146 5.86 -21.28 1.90
N ALA A 147 5.16 -20.17 2.16
CA ALA A 147 3.79 -19.96 1.76
C ALA A 147 3.72 -19.16 0.45
N ASP A 148 3.52 -19.86 -0.67
CA ASP A 148 2.97 -19.31 -1.92
C ASP A 148 1.47 -18.95 -1.73
N GLY A 149 1.16 -18.17 -0.69
CA GLY A 149 -0.21 -17.86 -0.30
C GLY A 149 -0.70 -16.62 -1.04
N ARG A 150 -1.57 -16.80 -2.03
CA ARG A 150 -2.41 -15.71 -2.52
C ARG A 150 -3.41 -15.30 -1.44
N TRP A 151 -3.78 -14.02 -1.34
CA TRP A 151 -4.81 -13.57 -0.41
C TRP A 151 -6.14 -14.29 -0.66
N GLU A 152 -6.81 -14.73 0.40
CA GLU A 152 -8.03 -15.54 0.32
C GLU A 152 -9.17 -14.85 -0.47
N GLN A 153 -9.19 -13.51 -0.48
CA GLN A 153 -10.20 -12.70 -1.15
C GLN A 153 -9.71 -12.14 -2.49
N ALA A 154 -8.52 -12.54 -2.96
CA ALA A 154 -7.91 -12.00 -4.18
C ALA A 154 -8.82 -12.14 -5.41
N VAL A 155 -9.60 -13.23 -5.50
CA VAL A 155 -10.55 -13.44 -6.61
C VAL A 155 -11.59 -12.33 -6.73
N TYR A 156 -12.04 -11.75 -5.61
CA TYR A 156 -13.02 -10.66 -5.63
C TYR A 156 -12.37 -9.36 -6.10
N LEU A 157 -11.13 -9.13 -5.70
CA LEU A 157 -10.36 -7.98 -6.15
C LEU A 157 -10.01 -8.11 -7.64
N ASP A 158 -9.62 -9.28 -8.13
CA ASP A 158 -9.40 -9.52 -9.58
C ASP A 158 -10.62 -9.11 -10.42
N ILE A 159 -11.81 -9.60 -10.04
CA ILE A 159 -13.06 -9.27 -10.73
C ILE A 159 -13.31 -7.76 -10.68
N ALA A 160 -13.06 -7.13 -9.54
CA ALA A 160 -13.26 -5.69 -9.37
C ALA A 160 -12.24 -4.86 -10.16
N LEU A 161 -11.00 -5.34 -10.35
CA LEU A 161 -9.96 -4.73 -11.16
C LEU A 161 -10.31 -4.79 -12.65
N VAL A 162 -10.75 -5.95 -13.15
CA VAL A 162 -11.23 -6.08 -14.54
C VAL A 162 -12.37 -5.10 -14.82
N ALA A 163 -13.39 -5.07 -13.95
CA ALA A 163 -14.49 -4.14 -14.10
C ALA A 163 -14.08 -2.66 -13.91
N TYR A 164 -12.98 -2.40 -13.21
CA TYR A 164 -12.42 -1.07 -13.06
C TYR A 164 -11.74 -0.63 -14.35
N ASP A 165 -10.89 -1.47 -14.93
CA ASP A 165 -10.18 -1.18 -16.20
C ASP A 165 -11.17 -0.95 -17.35
N GLU A 166 -12.19 -1.80 -17.49
CA GLU A 166 -13.24 -1.64 -18.51
C GLU A 166 -13.99 -0.30 -18.41
N ARG A 167 -14.23 0.19 -17.18
CA ARG A 167 -14.84 1.51 -16.95
C ARG A 167 -13.91 2.65 -17.31
N VAL A 168 -12.60 2.46 -17.26
CA VAL A 168 -11.63 3.48 -17.64
C VAL A 168 -11.53 3.58 -19.16
N ASP A 169 -11.54 2.44 -19.85
CA ASP A 169 -11.45 2.38 -21.31
C ASP A 169 -12.74 2.89 -22.00
N GLY A 170 -13.91 2.68 -21.39
CA GLY A 170 -15.20 3.12 -21.94
C GLY A 170 -15.54 4.61 -21.80
N VAL A 171 -14.67 5.44 -21.21
CA VAL A 171 -14.89 6.90 -21.03
C VAL A 171 -14.12 7.72 -22.07
N ALA A 172 -13.60 7.08 -23.13
CA ALA A 172 -12.90 7.73 -24.24
C ALA A 172 -13.81 8.11 -25.44
N GLU A 173 -15.13 8.28 -25.24
CA GLU A 173 -16.06 8.84 -26.24
C GLU A 173 -16.42 10.31 -25.97
#